data_AF-A0A5E4ZM98-F1
#
_entry.id   AF-A0A5E4ZM98-F1
#
_cell.length_a   1.000
_cell.length_b   1.000
_cell.length_c   1.000
_cell.angle_alpha   90.00
_cell.angle_beta   90.00
_cell.angle_gamma   90.00
#
_symmetry.space_group_name_H-M   'P 1'
#
loop_
_entity.id
_entity.type
_entity.pdbx_description
1 polymer ?
#
loop_
_entity_poly.entity_id
_entity_poly.type
_entity_poly.pdbx_seq_one_letter_code
_entity_poly.pdbx_strand_id
1 'polypeptide(L)'
;MDCYVYYRVSTTQTDAAREAVVRLFALTAGRFGVSGRIQWRADVSVNDVAKGGTTWMERYDDIDAAFVEALPELAVESGLASLLEGGRHVECFVDIPTPSSPCA
;
A
#
# COMPACT_ATOMS: atom_id res chain seq x y z
N MET A 1 -5.18 -1.87 -13.05
CA MET A 1 -4.30 -2.85 -12.38
C MET A 1 -4.57 -2.76 -10.89
N ASP A 2 -4.27 -3.79 -10.11
CA ASP A 2 -4.43 -3.75 -8.65
C ASP A 2 -3.05 -3.80 -7.98
N CYS A 3 -2.77 -2.89 -7.05
CA CYS A 3 -1.50 -2.89 -6.32
C CYS A 3 -1.69 -3.07 -4.82
N TYR A 4 -0.75 -3.82 -4.24
CA TYR A 4 -0.64 -4.13 -2.82
C TYR A 4 0.68 -3.57 -2.32
N VAL A 5 0.63 -2.76 -1.26
CA VAL A 5 1.80 -2.10 -0.70
C VAL A 5 2.01 -2.54 0.73
N TYR A 6 3.14 -3.21 0.98
CA TYR A 6 3.49 -3.77 2.28
C TYR A 6 4.59 -2.96 2.94
N TYR A 7 4.43 -2.72 4.24
CA TYR A 7 5.46 -2.09 5.06
C TYR A 7 5.27 -2.46 6.53
N ARG A 8 6.29 -2.19 7.33
CA ARG A 8 6.24 -2.41 8.78
C ARG A 8 6.13 -1.09 9.51
N VAL A 9 5.24 -1.07 10.49
CA VAL A 9 5.03 0.04 11.41
C VAL A 9 5.35 -0.44 12.81
N SER A 10 6.22 0.27 13.52
CA SER A 10 6.48 0.00 14.94
C SER A 10 5.20 0.22 15.76
N THR A 11 4.97 -0.61 16.77
CA THR A 11 3.76 -0.49 17.61
C THR A 11 3.65 0.87 18.29
N THR A 12 4.77 1.55 18.54
CA THR A 12 4.81 2.91 19.13
C THR A 12 4.36 4.00 18.17
N GLN A 13 4.46 3.77 16.86
CA GLN A 13 4.14 4.74 15.81
C GLN A 13 2.77 4.48 15.16
N THR A 14 2.02 3.48 15.64
CA THR A 14 0.75 3.01 15.06
C THR A 14 -0.23 4.14 14.77
N ASP A 15 -0.49 5.03 15.75
CA ASP A 15 -1.46 6.11 15.57
C ASP A 15 -0.96 7.17 14.58
N ALA A 16 0.31 7.59 14.68
CA ALA A 16 0.90 8.53 13.75
C ALA A 16 0.91 7.99 12.31
N ALA A 17 1.20 6.70 12.14
CA ALA A 17 1.16 6.03 10.84
C ALA A 17 -0.27 5.96 10.29
N ARG A 18 -1.27 5.68 11.14
CA ARG A 18 -2.67 5.67 10.73
C ARG A 18 -3.13 7.03 10.22
N GLU A 19 -2.77 8.11 10.91
CA GLU A 19 -3.07 9.46 10.46
C GLU A 19 -2.35 9.81 9.15
N ALA A 20 -1.10 9.37 8.99
CA ALA A 20 -0.35 9.55 7.75
C ALA A 20 -0.99 8.79 6.57
N VAL A 21 -1.49 7.57 6.79
CA VAL A 21 -2.25 6.82 5.78
C VAL A 21 -3.55 7.53 5.41
N VAL A 22 -4.27 8.11 6.36
CA VAL A 22 -5.47 8.92 6.06
C VAL A 22 -5.13 10.10 5.15
N ARG A 23 -4.03 10.81 5.43
CA ARG A 23 -3.55 11.90 4.55
C ARG A 23 -3.14 11.38 3.18
N LEU A 24 -2.43 10.25 3.12
CA LEU A 24 -2.06 9.61 1.86
C LEU A 24 -3.30 9.30 1.02
N PHE A 25 -4.33 8.69 1.60
CA PHE A 25 -5.58 8.38 0.89
C PHE A 25 -6.34 9.63 0.44
N ALA A 26 -6.29 10.72 1.21
CA ALA A 26 -6.84 11.99 0.76
C ALA A 26 -6.09 12.56 -0.45
N LEU A 27 -4.75 12.45 -0.48
CA LEU A 27 -3.92 12.88 -1.61
C LEU A 27 -4.18 12.03 -2.86
N THR A 28 -4.26 10.70 -2.71
CA THR A 28 -4.54 9.79 -3.83
C THR A 28 -5.93 10.03 -4.41
N ALA A 29 -6.94 10.21 -3.55
CA ALA A 29 -8.30 10.51 -3.98
C ALA A 29 -8.37 11.86 -4.69
N GLY A 30 -7.71 12.89 -4.16
CA GLY A 30 -7.73 14.24 -4.74
C GLY A 30 -7.01 14.36 -6.08
N ARG A 31 -5.90 13.63 -6.29
CA ARG A 31 -5.07 13.74 -7.51
C ARG A 31 -5.42 12.72 -8.59
N PHE A 32 -5.82 11.52 -8.19
CA PHE A 32 -6.03 10.40 -9.10
C PHE A 32 -7.45 9.84 -9.05
N GLY A 33 -8.30 10.29 -8.12
CA GLY A 33 -9.62 9.68 -7.90
C GLY A 33 -9.55 8.29 -7.26
N VAL A 34 -8.38 7.86 -6.78
CA VAL A 34 -8.13 6.52 -6.26
C VAL A 34 -8.33 6.47 -4.73
N SER A 35 -9.18 5.54 -4.29
CA SER A 35 -9.38 5.24 -2.86
C SER A 35 -8.60 4.00 -2.46
N GLY A 36 -7.74 4.11 -1.45
CA GLY A 36 -7.04 2.97 -0.86
C GLY A 36 -7.80 2.32 0.29
N ARG A 37 -7.44 1.07 0.59
CA ARG A 37 -7.83 0.36 1.82
C ARG A 37 -6.59 -0.01 2.61
N ILE A 38 -6.63 0.17 3.93
CA ILE A 38 -5.54 -0.25 4.83
C ILE A 38 -5.98 -1.45 5.68
N GLN A 39 -5.10 -2.45 5.78
CA GLN A 39 -5.27 -3.63 6.63
C GLN A 39 -3.95 -3.95 7.32
N TRP A 40 -3.98 -4.56 8.50
CA TRP A 40 -2.80 -5.19 9.09
C TRP A 40 -2.83 -6.69 8.85
N ARG A 41 -1.66 -7.33 8.87
CA ARG A 41 -1.53 -8.79 8.80
C ARG A 41 -2.17 -9.42 10.04
N ALA A 42 -3.03 -10.40 9.85
CA ALA A 42 -3.69 -11.12 10.94
C ALA A 42 -2.70 -12.01 11.70
N ASP A 43 -1.84 -12.72 10.98
CA ASP A 43 -0.82 -13.57 11.59
C ASP A 43 0.43 -12.75 11.93
N VAL A 44 0.74 -12.65 13.21
CA VAL A 44 1.97 -12.00 13.66
C VAL A 44 3.15 -12.86 13.22
N SER A 45 3.97 -12.35 12.30
CA SER A 45 5.15 -13.11 11.88
C SER A 45 6.20 -13.13 12.99
N VAL A 46 7.07 -14.13 12.99
CA VAL A 46 8.20 -14.22 13.93
C VAL A 46 9.05 -12.94 13.90
N ASN A 47 9.11 -12.28 12.74
CA ASN A 47 9.83 -11.03 12.53
C ASN A 47 9.09 -9.80 13.10
N ASP A 48 7.74 -9.81 13.09
CA ASP A 48 6.90 -8.78 13.71
C ASP A 48 7.05 -8.82 15.24
N VAL A 49 7.04 -10.03 15.84
CA VAL A 49 7.30 -10.22 17.28
C VAL A 49 8.70 -9.78 17.67
N ALA A 50 9.72 -10.20 16.91
CA ALA A 50 11.12 -9.92 17.24
C ALA A 50 11.48 -8.43 17.12
N LYS A 51 10.78 -7.66 16.28
CA LYS A 51 11.05 -6.24 16.04
C LYS A 51 10.03 -5.28 16.65
N GLY A 52 8.99 -5.79 17.32
CA GLY A 52 7.97 -4.94 17.95
C GLY A 52 7.19 -4.09 16.93
N GLY A 53 6.77 -4.69 15.83
CA GLY A 53 6.04 -4.01 14.76
C GLY A 53 4.91 -4.84 14.19
N THR A 54 4.05 -4.21 13.38
CA THR A 54 3.00 -4.90 12.62
C THR A 54 3.21 -4.65 11.13
N THR A 55 3.01 -5.70 10.32
CA THR A 55 3.01 -5.55 8.86
C THR A 55 1.66 -5.02 8.41
N TRP A 56 1.67 -3.88 7.72
CA TRP A 56 0.50 -3.24 7.13
C TRP A 56 0.47 -3.47 5.62
N MET A 57 -0.72 -3.44 5.06
CA MET A 57 -0.99 -3.60 3.63
C MET A 57 -2.00 -2.55 3.17
N GLU A 58 -1.54 -1.66 2.29
CA GLU A 58 -2.43 -0.81 1.49
C GLU A 58 -2.83 -1.57 0.22
N ARG A 59 -4.12 -1.52 -0.13
CA ARG A 59 -4.65 -2.04 -1.39
C ARG A 59 -5.22 -0.88 -2.20
N TYR A 60 -4.88 -0.87 -3.48
CA TYR A 60 -5.40 0.05 -4.48
C TYR A 60 -5.93 -0.75 -5.66
N ASP A 61 -7.21 -0.55 -5.99
CA ASP A 61 -7.89 -1.26 -7.07
C ASP A 61 -8.04 -0.33 -8.29
N ASP A 62 -8.00 -0.92 -9.49
CA ASP A 62 -8.25 -0.23 -10.77
C ASP A 62 -7.42 1.06 -10.99
N ILE A 63 -6.10 0.94 -10.78
CA ILE A 63 -5.16 2.05 -10.97
C ILE A 63 -4.37 1.94 -12.27
N ASP A 64 -3.78 3.06 -12.68
CA ASP A 64 -2.88 3.16 -13.82
C ASP A 64 -1.41 3.26 -13.40
N ALA A 65 -0.49 3.28 -14.38
CA ALA A 65 0.95 3.36 -14.10
C ALA A 65 1.35 4.72 -13.51
N ALA A 66 0.68 5.82 -13.88
CA ALA A 66 0.98 7.16 -13.38
C ALA A 66 0.71 7.27 -11.87
N PHE A 67 -0.34 6.61 -11.38
CA PHE A 67 -0.58 6.46 -9.95
C PHE A 67 0.58 5.78 -9.23
N VAL A 68 1.06 4.65 -9.78
CA VAL A 68 2.15 3.87 -9.17
C VAL A 68 3.44 4.68 -9.12
N GLU A 69 3.76 5.41 -10.18
CA GLU A 69 4.95 6.28 -10.25
C GLU A 69 4.89 7.43 -9.23
N ALA A 70 3.71 7.99 -8.96
CA ALA A 70 3.55 9.07 -7.99
C ALA A 70 3.52 8.59 -6.53
N LEU A 71 3.21 7.32 -6.28
CA LEU A 71 2.96 6.78 -4.94
C LEU A 71 4.12 6.95 -3.93
N PRO A 72 5.41 6.90 -4.32
CA PRO A 72 6.52 7.22 -3.42
C PRO A 72 6.49 8.68 -2.94
N GLU A 73 6.25 9.64 -3.84
CA GLU A 73 6.20 11.07 -3.49
C GLU A 73 5.01 11.38 -2.59
N LEU A 74 3.85 10.79 -2.87
CA LEU A 74 2.66 10.93 -2.00
C LEU A 74 2.90 10.40 -0.58
N ALA A 75 3.70 9.33 -0.43
CA ALA A 75 4.08 8.82 0.89
C ALA A 75 5.07 9.72 1.62
N VAL A 76 5.93 10.44 0.91
CA VAL A 76 6.76 11.48 1.51
C VAL A 76 5.89 12.67 1.94
N GLU A 77 5.00 13.14 1.09
CA GLU A 77 4.14 14.31 1.35
C GLU A 77 3.16 14.07 2.50
N SER A 78 2.58 12.88 2.61
CA SER A 78 1.72 12.50 3.74
C SER A 78 2.47 12.35 5.07
N GLY A 79 3.81 12.31 5.03
CA GLY A 79 4.67 12.02 6.16
C GLY A 79 4.72 10.53 6.53
N LEU A 80 4.13 9.64 5.72
CA LEU A 80 4.14 8.20 6.00
C LEU A 80 5.56 7.64 5.90
N ALA A 81 6.33 8.05 4.88
CA ALA A 81 7.65 7.49 4.59
C ALA A 81 8.65 7.57 5.76
N SER A 82 8.54 8.59 6.63
CA SER A 82 9.42 8.77 7.79
C SER A 82 9.04 7.88 8.99
N LEU A 83 7.88 7.22 8.95
CA LEU A 83 7.36 6.39 10.04
C LEU A 83 7.60 4.88 9.80
N LEU A 84 8.12 4.51 8.62
CA LEU A 84 8.23 3.12 8.21
C LEU A 84 9.62 2.54 8.46
N GLU A 85 9.66 1.27 8.84
CA GLU A 85 10.91 0.53 8.99
C GLU A 85 11.22 -0.31 7.75
N GLY A 86 12.28 0.05 7.02
CA GLY A 86 12.77 -0.75 5.88
C GLY A 86 12.00 -0.54 4.58
N GLY A 87 11.26 0.57 4.46
CA GLY A 87 10.64 1.03 3.22
C GLY A 87 9.25 0.46 2.94
N ARG A 88 8.75 0.75 1.72
CA ARG A 88 7.47 0.26 1.18
C ARG A 88 7.76 -0.70 0.03
N HIS A 89 7.18 -1.89 0.08
CA HIS A 89 7.24 -2.86 -1.01
C HIS A 89 5.94 -2.81 -1.80
N VAL A 90 6.01 -2.64 -3.12
CA VAL A 90 4.84 -2.51 -4.00
C VAL A 90 4.80 -3.71 -4.94
N GLU A 91 3.67 -4.40 -4.97
CA GLU A 91 3.38 -5.46 -5.94
C GLU A 91 2.12 -5.09 -6.72
N CYS A 92 2.19 -5.09 -8.05
CA CYS A 92 1.07 -4.74 -8.92
C CYS A 92 0.71 -5.90 -9.84
N PHE A 93 -0.60 -6.13 -10.00
CA PHE A 93 -1.17 -7.26 -10.72
C PHE A 93 -2.13 -6.75 -11.80
N VAL A 94 -2.13 -7.44 -12.93
CA VAL A 94 -3.07 -7.24 -14.04
C VAL A 94 -3.82 -8.53 -14.31
N ASP A 95 -5.01 -8.42 -14.88
CA ASP A 95 -5.80 -9.60 -15.25
C ASP A 95 -5.05 -10.48 -16.25
N ILE A 96 -5.19 -11.79 -16.07
CA ILE A 96 -4.71 -12.76 -17.06
C ILE A 96 -5.58 -12.60 -18.32
N PRO A 97 -4.98 -12.35 -19.50
CA PRO A 97 -5.76 -12.25 -20.73
C PRO A 97 -6.57 -13.53 -20.97
N THR A 98 -7.87 -13.41 -21.23
CA THR A 98 -8.68 -14.56 -21.63
C THR A 98 -8.16 -15.11 -22.97
N PRO A 99 -7.83 -16.41 -23.06
CA PRO A 99 -7.37 -16.97 -24.31
C PRO A 99 -8.45 -16.80 -25.38
N SER A 100 -8.08 -16.33 -26.56
CA SER A 100 -8.99 -16.32 -27.70
C SER A 100 -9.40 -17.76 -27.98
N SER A 101 -10.71 -18.03 -27.95
CA SER A 101 -11.24 -19.37 -28.20
C SER A 101 -10.63 -19.93 -29.49
N PRO A 102 -10.10 -21.17 -29.50
CA PRO A 102 -9.74 -21.80 -30.75
C PRO A 102 -11.01 -21.90 -31.60
N CYS A 103 -10.91 -21.47 -32.86
CA CYS A 103 -12.03 -21.39 -33.79
C CYS A 103 -12.87 -22.68 -33.86
N ALA A 104 -14.16 -22.45 -34.11
CA ALA A 104 -15.27 -23.40 -34.24
C ALA A 104 -15.02 -24.63 -35.11
#